data_AF-A0AAV8YS96-F1
#
_entry.id   AF-A0AAV8YS96-F1
#
_cell.length_a   1.000
_cell.length_b   1.000
_cell.length_c   1.000
_cell.angle_alpha   90.00
_cell.angle_beta   90.00
_cell.angle_gamma   90.00
#
_symmetry.space_group_name_H-M   'P 1'
#
loop_
_entity.id
_entity.type
_entity.pdbx_description
1 polymer ?
#
loop_
_entity_poly.entity_id
_entity_poly.type
_entity_poly.pdbx_seq_one_letter_code
_entity_poly.pdbx_strand_id
1 'polypeptide(L)'
;MESLIAVTARCEIRAVIRFLHAKKLQPVEIHRQLSEIYGETCISIQHVRKWCREFSEGRTDIHDEKRSGRSSISDEGRKQF
;
A
#
# COMPACT_ATOMS: atom_id res chain seq x y z
N MET A 1 -6.70 1.33 16.04
CA MET A 1 -6.04 2.48 15.41
C MET A 1 -4.65 2.01 15.02
N GLU A 2 -4.34 1.91 13.73
CA GLU A 2 -2.95 1.69 13.32
C GLU A 2 -2.13 2.88 13.82
N SER A 3 -1.01 2.63 14.49
CA SER A 3 -0.16 3.71 14.99
C SER A 3 0.33 4.54 13.79
N LEU A 4 0.37 5.86 13.96
CA LEU A 4 0.83 6.79 12.90
C LEU A 4 2.22 6.39 12.37
N ILE A 5 3.04 5.82 13.25
CA ILE A 5 4.36 5.25 12.97
C ILE A 5 4.31 4.11 11.93
N ALA A 6 3.32 3.22 12.03
CA ALA A 6 3.13 2.12 11.07
C ALA A 6 2.61 2.62 9.71
N VAL A 7 1.80 3.68 9.69
CA VAL A 7 1.30 4.30 8.44
C VAL A 7 2.43 5.04 7.72
N THR A 8 3.27 5.79 8.45
CA THR A 8 4.45 6.45 7.89
C THR A 8 5.45 5.45 7.31
N ALA A 9 5.68 4.31 7.99
CA ALA A 9 6.57 3.26 7.50
C ALA A 9 6.07 2.63 6.19
N ARG A 10 4.76 2.42 6.02
CA ARG A 10 4.22 1.85 4.76
C ARG A 10 4.31 2.81 3.58
N CYS A 11 4.03 4.09 3.81
CA CYS A 11 4.14 5.11 2.76
C CYS A 11 5.60 5.24 2.28
N GLU A 12 6.55 5.22 3.22
CA GLU A 12 7.98 5.23 2.94
C GLU A 12 8.40 4.02 2.09
N ILE A 13 8.05 2.79 2.54
CA ILE A 13 8.40 1.57 1.82
C ILE A 13 7.76 1.56 0.41
N ARG A 14 6.51 2.03 0.27
CA ARG A 14 5.83 2.14 -1.03
C ARG A 14 6.51 3.12 -1.97
N ALA A 15 6.99 4.25 -1.45
CA ALA A 15 7.78 5.22 -2.21
C ALA A 15 9.13 4.63 -2.66
N VAL A 16 9.82 3.90 -1.78
CA VAL A 16 11.08 3.19 -2.11
C VAL A 16 10.84 2.14 -3.20
N ILE A 17 9.77 1.36 -3.11
CA ILE A 17 9.42 0.35 -4.13
C ILE A 17 9.14 1.03 -5.47
N ARG A 18 8.41 2.15 -5.48
CA ARG A 18 8.15 2.92 -6.70
C ARG A 18 9.45 3.36 -7.37
N PHE A 19 10.39 3.88 -6.58
CA PHE A 19 11.70 4.31 -7.06
C PHE A 19 12.52 3.14 -7.62
N LEU A 20 12.64 2.03 -6.88
CA LEU A 20 13.41 0.87 -7.30
C LEU A 20 12.80 0.16 -8.52
N HIS A 21 11.46 0.12 -8.61
CA HIS A 21 10.75 -0.39 -9.79
C HIS A 21 10.97 0.51 -11.02
N ALA A 22 11.00 1.84 -10.86
CA ALA A 22 11.33 2.76 -11.94
C ALA A 22 12.75 2.54 -12.47
N LYS A 23 13.69 2.12 -11.60
CA LYS A 23 15.04 1.66 -11.97
C LYS A 23 15.07 0.27 -12.63
N LYS A 24 13.90 -0.32 -12.92
CA LYS A 24 13.71 -1.63 -13.58
C LYS A 24 14.26 -2.82 -12.79
N LEU A 25 14.35 -2.69 -11.47
CA LEU A 25 14.69 -3.82 -10.60
C LEU A 25 13.51 -4.81 -10.54
N GLN A 26 13.85 -6.10 -10.48
CA GLN A 26 12.85 -7.16 -10.34
C GLN A 26 12.29 -7.18 -8.91
N PRO A 27 11.01 -7.54 -8.70
CA PRO A 27 10.39 -7.54 -7.37
C PRO A 27 11.16 -8.33 -6.30
N VAL A 28 11.84 -9.41 -6.70
CA VAL A 28 12.67 -10.23 -5.79
C VAL A 28 13.88 -9.45 -5.29
N GLU A 29 14.53 -8.70 -6.16
CA GLU A 29 15.68 -7.86 -5.79
C GLU A 29 15.26 -6.66 -4.94
N ILE A 30 14.10 -6.07 -5.26
CA ILE A 30 13.52 -5.00 -4.44
C ILE A 30 13.26 -5.51 -3.02
N HIS A 31 12.64 -6.69 -2.87
CA HIS A 31 12.39 -7.28 -1.55
C HIS A 31 13.68 -7.59 -0.78
N ARG A 32 14.72 -8.08 -1.47
CA ARG A 32 16.03 -8.34 -0.86
C ARG A 32 16.61 -7.06 -0.26
N GLN A 33 16.66 -5.97 -1.02
CA GLN A 33 17.17 -4.68 -0.54
C GLN A 33 16.33 -4.10 0.61
N LEU A 34 15.00 -4.25 0.53
CA LEU A 34 14.13 -3.81 1.63
C LEU A 34 14.34 -4.66 2.90
N SER A 35 14.52 -5.97 2.76
CA SER A 35 14.76 -6.86 3.91
C SER A 35 16.11 -6.58 4.58
N GLU A 36 17.12 -6.19 3.80
CA GLU A 36 18.44 -5.76 4.33
C GLU A 36 18.35 -4.48 5.17
N ILE A 37 17.44 -3.54 4.83
CA ILE A 37 17.31 -2.24 5.51
C ILE A 37 16.30 -2.29 6.67
N TYR A 38 15.11 -2.84 6.43
CA TYR A 38 13.98 -2.82 7.36
C TYR A 38 13.87 -4.09 8.22
N GLY A 39 14.63 -5.14 7.90
CA GLY A 39 14.65 -6.39 8.65
C GLY A 39 13.26 -7.00 8.81
N GLU A 40 12.90 -7.36 10.04
CA GLU A 40 11.62 -7.98 10.39
C GLU A 40 10.39 -7.09 10.14
N THR A 41 10.60 -5.76 10.04
CA THR A 41 9.52 -4.81 9.73
C THR A 41 9.27 -4.67 8.22
N CYS A 42 10.06 -5.36 7.39
CA CYS A 42 9.91 -5.36 5.95
C CYS A 42 8.57 -5.97 5.52
N ILE A 43 7.97 -5.38 4.49
CA ILE A 43 6.78 -5.95 3.88
C ILE A 43 7.10 -7.23 3.10
N SER A 44 6.13 -8.14 3.02
CA SER A 44 6.32 -9.39 2.29
C SER A 44 6.51 -9.19 0.77
N ILE A 45 7.20 -10.13 0.12
CA ILE A 45 7.39 -10.16 -1.33
C ILE A 45 6.07 -10.07 -2.12
N GLN A 46 4.96 -10.57 -1.57
CA GLN A 46 3.64 -10.46 -2.19
C GLN A 46 3.18 -9.00 -2.30
N HIS A 47 3.39 -8.19 -1.27
CA HIS A 47 3.08 -6.76 -1.30
C HIS A 47 3.98 -6.01 -2.29
N VAL A 48 5.28 -6.34 -2.32
CA VAL A 48 6.21 -5.76 -3.30
C VAL A 48 5.75 -6.04 -4.73
N ARG A 49 5.40 -7.30 -5.04
CA ARG A 49 4.88 -7.69 -6.36
C ARG A 49 3.58 -6.98 -6.71
N LYS A 50 2.65 -6.89 -5.75
CA LYS A 50 1.40 -6.15 -5.93
C LYS A 50 1.70 -4.71 -6.33
N TRP A 51 2.48 -3.97 -5.54
CA TRP A 51 2.75 -2.56 -5.83
C TRP A 51 3.54 -2.35 -7.12
N CYS A 52 4.50 -3.22 -7.46
CA CYS A 52 5.18 -3.17 -8.76
C CYS A 52 4.18 -3.27 -9.93
N ARG A 53 3.17 -4.14 -9.81
CA ARG A 53 2.09 -4.23 -10.80
C ARG A 53 1.26 -2.95 -10.84
N GLU A 54 0.87 -2.40 -9.69
CA GLU A 54 0.10 -1.15 -9.64
C GLU A 54 0.86 0.02 -10.29
N PHE A 55 2.17 0.11 -10.05
CA PHE A 55 3.04 1.11 -10.68
C PHE A 55 3.20 0.87 -12.18
N SER A 56 3.22 -0.38 -12.63
CA SER A 56 3.20 -0.71 -14.07
C SER A 56 1.89 -0.29 -14.74
N GLU A 57 0.79 -0.30 -13.99
CA GLU A 57 -0.54 0.17 -14.41
C GLU A 57 -0.70 1.69 -14.26
N GLY A 58 0.36 2.44 -13.89
CA GLY A 58 0.36 3.89 -13.76
C GLY A 58 -0.21 4.43 -12.43
N ARG A 59 -0.58 3.56 -11.48
CA ARG A 59 -1.06 3.98 -10.16
C ARG A 59 0.11 4.39 -9.28
N THR A 60 0.34 5.68 -9.12
CA THR A 60 1.48 6.22 -8.37
C THR A 60 1.15 6.64 -6.94
N ASP A 61 -0.09 6.46 -6.46
CA ASP A 61 -0.47 6.86 -5.11
C ASP A 61 0.34 6.06 -4.06
N ILE A 62 0.79 6.78 -3.04
CA ILE A 62 1.65 6.28 -1.95
C ILE A 62 0.79 5.91 -0.74
N HIS A 63 -0.40 6.47 -0.63
CA HIS A 63 -1.37 6.13 0.39
C HIS A 63 -2.26 4.99 -0.09
N ASP A 64 -2.74 4.19 0.86
CA ASP A 64 -3.77 3.21 0.55
C ASP A 64 -5.07 3.95 0.23
N GLU A 65 -5.70 3.56 -0.87
CA GLU A 65 -7.01 4.06 -1.25
C GLU A 65 -8.00 3.83 -0.09
N LYS A 66 -8.83 4.84 0.22
CA LYS A 66 -9.89 4.67 1.22
C LYS A 66 -10.70 3.44 0.81
N ARG A 67 -10.65 2.38 1.61
CA ARG A 67 -11.53 1.23 1.45
C ARG A 67 -12.96 1.77 1.44
N SER A 68 -13.60 1.81 0.28
CA SER A 68 -15.05 1.99 0.22
C SER A 68 -15.62 0.71 0.82
N GLY A 69 -15.92 0.75 2.12
CA GLY A 69 -16.73 -0.30 2.74
C GLY A 69 -18.05 -0.43 1.97
N ARG A 70 -18.63 -1.63 1.97
CA ARG A 70 -20.00 -1.82 1.49
C ARG A 70 -20.88 -0.84 2.27
N SER A 71 -21.55 0.07 1.56
CA SER A 71 -22.52 0.98 2.16
C SER A 71 -23.51 0.14 2.98
N SER A 72 -23.49 0.28 4.31
CA SER A 72 -24.61 -0.21 5.11
C SER A 72 -25.79 0.67 4.73
N ILE A 73 -26.71 0.12 3.96
CA ILE A 73 -28.04 0.69 3.79
C ILE A 73 -28.69 0.61 5.18
N SER A 74 -28.47 1.64 6.00
CA SER A 74 -29.38 1.96 7.08
C SER A 74 -30.48 2.78 6.44
N ASP A 75 -31.66 2.16 6.29
CA ASP A 75 -32.91 2.82 5.97
C ASP A 75 -33.17 3.96 6.96
N GLU A 76 -32.75 5.17 6.62
CA GLU A 76 -33.26 6.39 7.25
C GLU A 76 -34.47 6.88 6.45
N GLY A 77 -35.54 6.10 6.57
CA GLY A 77 -36.80 6.28 5.88
C GLY A 77 -37.98 6.33 6.84
N ARG A 78 -37.95 7.23 7.85
CA ARG A 78 -39.17 7.61 8.57
C ARG A 78 -39.34 9.13 8.53
N LYS A 79 -39.88 9.62 7.41
CA LYS A 79 -40.47 10.95 7.32
C LYS A 79 -41.66 11.00 8.28
N GLN A 80 -41.67 11.99 9.17
CA GLN A 80 -42.85 12.39 9.93
C GLN A 80 -43.80 13.14 9.00
N PHE A 81 -45.02 12.61 8.86
CA PHE A 81 -46.27 13.35 8.77
C PHE A 81 -47.32 12.52 9.51
#